data_AF-A0A8H4R4P5-F1
#
_entry.id   AF-A0A8H4R4P5-F1
#
_cell.length_a   1.000
_cell.length_b   1.000
_cell.length_c   1.000
_cell.angle_alpha   90.00
_cell.angle_beta   90.00
_cell.angle_gamma   90.00
#
_symmetry.space_group_name_H-M   'P 1'
#
loop_
_entity.id
_entity.type
_entity.pdbx_description
1 polymer ?
#
loop_
_entity_poly.entity_id
_entity_poly.type
_entity_poly.pdbx_seq_one_letter_code
_entity_poly.pdbx_strand_id
1 'polypeptide(L)'
;MSDVIELKKTAKQLQSAGNEQDILSILGGLKTKQVTETILRESKIGLAVGKLRTHNSKPVSDLAKEIVKQWKTAVEKAKAKTTPTPAGNNAVDKKPVKAGSNPTTPAGTANNAAARTAKGDGFKGKVGDTTRDKCVELLYDALACDASAPVELVGEKAHAIEKAVYTNAGNSTNADYKAKIRSLFVNLKDKSNPSLRASIVEGSLSPEKFSKMSSSEMASEERRAADQKIKEENLFKSLSAAEKQAETDAFQCSRCKQRKCIYRQQQTRSADEPMTTFVTCTVCQNKWKFS
;
A
#
# COMPACT_ATOMS: atom_id res chain seq x y z
N MET A 1 -16.01 -33.34 8.20
CA MET A 1 -14.54 -33.57 8.19
C MET A 1 -14.11 -34.48 7.04
N SER A 2 -14.92 -35.50 6.69
CA SER A 2 -14.74 -36.37 5.51
C SER A 2 -14.64 -35.61 4.18
N ASP A 3 -15.55 -34.68 3.92
CA ASP A 3 -15.66 -34.01 2.60
C ASP A 3 -14.44 -33.11 2.28
N VAL A 4 -13.83 -32.50 3.30
CA VAL A 4 -12.62 -31.67 3.15
C VAL A 4 -11.41 -32.53 2.79
N ILE A 5 -11.32 -33.75 3.33
CA ILE A 5 -10.23 -34.69 3.05
C ILE A 5 -10.35 -35.23 1.62
N GLU A 6 -11.56 -35.58 1.19
CA GLU A 6 -11.82 -35.99 -0.19
C GLU A 6 -11.54 -34.88 -1.20
N LEU A 7 -11.92 -33.64 -0.88
CA LEU A 7 -11.65 -32.48 -1.74
C LEU A 7 -10.17 -32.12 -1.81
N LYS A 8 -9.40 -32.36 -0.75
CA LYS A 8 -7.92 -32.26 -0.79
C LYS A 8 -7.31 -33.36 -1.65
N LYS A 9 -7.85 -34.59 -1.61
CA LYS A 9 -7.39 -35.70 -2.45
C LYS A 9 -7.65 -35.43 -3.93
N THR A 10 -8.86 -34.98 -4.27
CA THR A 10 -9.21 -34.57 -5.65
C THR A 10 -8.41 -33.36 -6.13
N ALA A 11 -8.12 -32.38 -5.25
CA ALA A 11 -7.23 -31.27 -5.59
C ALA A 11 -5.81 -31.73 -5.95
N LYS A 12 -5.28 -32.73 -5.22
CA LYS A 12 -3.97 -33.31 -5.50
C LYS A 12 -3.97 -34.12 -6.80
N GLN A 13 -5.05 -34.89 -7.06
CA GLN A 13 -5.24 -35.64 -8.30
C GLN A 13 -5.34 -34.71 -9.52
N LEU A 14 -6.05 -33.58 -9.42
CA LEU A 14 -6.12 -32.58 -10.49
C LEU A 14 -4.77 -31.92 -10.81
N GLN A 15 -3.85 -31.87 -9.84
CA GLN A 15 -2.51 -31.30 -10.04
C GLN A 15 -1.53 -32.33 -10.62
N SER A 16 -1.77 -33.63 -10.38
CA SER A 16 -0.91 -34.71 -10.87
C SER A 16 -1.45 -35.39 -12.14
N ALA A 17 -2.69 -35.14 -12.54
CA ALA A 17 -3.28 -35.74 -13.74
C ALA A 17 -2.68 -35.12 -15.01
N GLY A 18 -2.02 -35.95 -15.83
CA GLY A 18 -1.50 -35.56 -17.15
C GLY A 18 -2.47 -35.83 -18.30
N ASN A 19 -3.53 -36.61 -18.07
CA ASN A 19 -4.50 -37.01 -19.09
C ASN A 19 -5.73 -36.10 -19.08
N GLU A 20 -6.13 -35.63 -20.26
CA GLU A 20 -7.26 -34.72 -20.45
C GLU A 20 -8.61 -35.32 -19.99
N GLN A 21 -8.85 -36.61 -20.26
CA GLN A 21 -10.09 -37.31 -19.91
C GLN A 21 -10.25 -37.48 -18.39
N ASP A 22 -9.14 -37.72 -17.67
CA ASP A 22 -9.16 -37.87 -16.22
C ASP A 22 -9.49 -36.53 -15.55
N ILE A 23 -8.96 -35.41 -16.08
CA ILE A 23 -9.27 -34.06 -15.60
C ILE A 23 -10.76 -33.75 -15.80
N LEU A 24 -11.32 -34.11 -16.97
CA LEU A 24 -12.75 -33.91 -17.26
C LEU A 24 -13.66 -34.73 -16.33
N SER A 25 -13.32 -35.99 -16.07
CA SER A 25 -14.07 -36.86 -15.15
C SER A 25 -14.05 -36.32 -13.72
N ILE A 26 -12.89 -35.87 -13.24
CA ILE A 26 -12.75 -35.29 -11.89
C ILE A 26 -13.51 -33.95 -11.78
N LEU A 27 -13.45 -33.10 -12.80
CA LEU A 27 -14.23 -31.85 -12.84
C LEU A 27 -15.75 -32.12 -12.89
N GLY A 28 -16.19 -33.15 -13.62
CA GLY A 28 -17.58 -33.60 -13.64
C GLY A 28 -18.06 -34.04 -12.26
N GLY A 29 -17.25 -34.83 -11.55
CA GLY A 29 -17.55 -35.24 -10.16
C GLY A 29 -17.59 -34.06 -9.17
N LEU A 30 -16.76 -33.03 -9.39
CA LEU A 30 -16.75 -31.82 -8.57
C LEU A 30 -17.95 -30.90 -8.79
N LYS A 31 -18.53 -30.90 -10.00
CA LYS A 31 -19.74 -30.12 -10.33
C LYS A 31 -20.97 -30.59 -9.54
N THR A 32 -21.06 -31.90 -9.27
CA THR A 32 -22.19 -32.50 -8.55
C THR A 32 -22.12 -32.27 -7.03
N LYS A 33 -20.93 -32.04 -6.46
CA LYS A 33 -20.77 -31.82 -5.02
C LYS A 33 -21.05 -30.35 -4.64
N GLN A 34 -21.90 -30.14 -3.63
CA GLN A 34 -22.17 -28.81 -3.09
C GLN A 34 -21.02 -28.35 -2.19
N VAL A 35 -20.23 -27.38 -2.65
CA VAL A 35 -19.08 -26.84 -1.90
C VAL A 35 -19.47 -25.53 -1.23
N THR A 36 -19.33 -25.46 0.10
CA THR A 36 -19.54 -24.25 0.91
C THR A 36 -18.25 -23.45 1.08
N GLU A 37 -18.35 -22.18 1.50
CA GLU A 37 -17.19 -21.28 1.62
C GLU A 37 -16.10 -21.81 2.54
N THR A 38 -16.48 -22.38 3.68
CA THR A 38 -15.56 -22.96 4.68
C THR A 38 -14.76 -24.10 4.07
N ILE A 39 -15.45 -25.01 3.35
CA ILE A 39 -14.84 -26.13 2.66
C ILE A 39 -13.91 -25.65 1.53
N LEU A 40 -14.27 -24.59 0.81
CA LEU A 40 -13.45 -24.04 -0.28
C LEU A 40 -12.13 -23.45 0.23
N ARG A 41 -12.17 -22.78 1.40
CA ARG A 41 -10.98 -22.20 2.06
C ARG A 41 -10.08 -23.29 2.64
N GLU A 42 -10.64 -24.29 3.29
CA GLU A 42 -9.87 -25.36 3.95
C GLU A 42 -9.26 -26.37 2.97
N SER A 43 -10.00 -26.74 1.92
CA SER A 43 -9.54 -27.72 0.93
C SER A 43 -8.57 -27.14 -0.10
N LYS A 44 -8.58 -25.81 -0.30
CA LYS A 44 -7.81 -25.09 -1.34
C LYS A 44 -8.09 -25.60 -2.77
N ILE A 45 -9.17 -26.36 -2.99
CA ILE A 45 -9.59 -26.87 -4.30
C ILE A 45 -9.86 -25.73 -5.31
N GLY A 46 -10.33 -24.58 -4.83
CA GLY A 46 -10.57 -23.39 -5.65
C GLY A 46 -9.34 -22.88 -6.39
N LEU A 47 -8.14 -23.04 -5.82
CA LEU A 47 -6.89 -22.67 -6.50
C LEU A 47 -6.51 -23.67 -7.60
N ALA A 48 -6.74 -24.97 -7.36
CA ALA A 48 -6.46 -26.02 -8.35
C ALA A 48 -7.39 -25.88 -9.57
N VAL A 49 -8.70 -25.76 -9.34
CA VAL A 49 -9.69 -25.55 -10.42
C VAL A 49 -9.52 -24.18 -11.08
N GLY A 50 -9.10 -23.16 -10.31
CA GLY A 50 -8.81 -21.82 -10.84
C GLY A 50 -7.68 -21.81 -11.88
N LYS A 51 -6.65 -22.66 -11.73
CA LYS A 51 -5.58 -22.83 -12.72
C LYS A 51 -6.07 -23.52 -14.00
N LEU A 52 -7.03 -24.44 -13.89
CA LEU A 52 -7.58 -25.17 -15.04
C LEU A 52 -8.44 -24.28 -15.96
N ARG A 53 -8.80 -23.06 -15.53
CA ARG A 53 -9.49 -22.06 -16.36
C ARG A 53 -8.67 -21.58 -17.56
N THR A 54 -7.34 -21.69 -17.49
CA THR A 54 -6.41 -21.33 -18.57
C THR A 54 -5.78 -22.57 -19.21
N HIS A 55 -6.37 -23.75 -19.03
CA HIS A 55 -5.88 -24.99 -19.63
C HIS A 55 -6.01 -24.97 -21.16
N ASN A 56 -5.11 -25.68 -21.86
CA ASN A 56 -5.03 -25.69 -23.32
C ASN A 56 -6.25 -26.30 -24.00
N SER A 57 -6.94 -27.24 -23.33
CA SER A 57 -8.17 -27.83 -23.84
C SER A 57 -9.41 -27.01 -23.48
N LYS A 58 -10.15 -26.62 -24.52
CA LYS A 58 -11.37 -25.83 -24.41
C LYS A 58 -12.43 -26.47 -23.49
N PRO A 59 -12.73 -27.79 -23.60
CA PRO A 59 -13.73 -28.45 -22.73
C PRO A 59 -13.39 -28.39 -21.24
N VAL A 60 -12.11 -28.61 -20.88
CA VAL A 60 -11.63 -28.53 -19.48
C VAL A 60 -11.73 -27.09 -18.96
N SER A 61 -11.30 -26.13 -19.78
CA SER A 61 -11.31 -24.72 -19.40
C SER A 61 -12.72 -24.18 -19.19
N ASP A 62 -13.68 -24.60 -20.01
CA ASP A 62 -15.06 -24.12 -19.95
C ASP A 62 -15.82 -24.76 -18.77
N LEU A 63 -15.62 -26.06 -18.48
CA LEU A 63 -16.11 -26.70 -17.25
C LEU A 63 -15.52 -26.08 -15.98
N ALA A 64 -14.23 -25.77 -15.96
CA ALA A 64 -13.59 -25.12 -14.82
C ALA A 64 -14.16 -23.69 -14.58
N LYS A 65 -14.44 -22.92 -15.64
CA LYS A 65 -15.11 -21.61 -15.53
C LYS A 65 -16.50 -21.72 -14.93
N GLU A 66 -17.27 -22.71 -15.37
CA GLU A 66 -18.63 -22.95 -14.89
C GLU A 66 -18.65 -23.29 -13.40
N ILE A 67 -17.78 -24.20 -12.95
CA ILE A 67 -17.66 -24.59 -11.53
C ILE A 67 -17.24 -23.39 -10.67
N VAL A 68 -16.27 -22.59 -11.11
CA VAL A 68 -15.84 -21.37 -10.37
C VAL A 68 -16.97 -20.35 -10.30
N LYS A 69 -17.77 -20.20 -11.36
CA LYS A 69 -18.95 -19.32 -11.36
C LYS A 69 -20.01 -19.81 -10.37
N GLN A 70 -20.28 -21.12 -10.36
CA GLN A 70 -21.24 -21.75 -9.44
C GLN A 70 -20.81 -21.57 -7.97
N TRP A 71 -19.53 -21.78 -7.65
CA TRP A 71 -19.00 -21.57 -6.30
C TRP A 71 -19.03 -20.10 -5.89
N LYS A 72 -18.71 -19.16 -6.78
CA LYS A 72 -18.84 -17.72 -6.49
C LYS A 72 -20.28 -17.33 -6.17
N THR A 73 -21.25 -17.76 -6.97
CA THR A 73 -22.67 -17.48 -6.73
C THR A 73 -23.16 -18.12 -5.43
N ALA A 74 -22.71 -19.34 -5.10
CA ALA A 74 -23.05 -20.00 -3.85
C ALA A 74 -22.50 -19.27 -2.61
N VAL A 75 -21.26 -18.76 -2.69
CA VAL A 75 -20.61 -17.98 -1.62
C VAL A 75 -21.32 -16.64 -1.43
N GLU A 76 -21.62 -15.92 -2.50
CA GLU A 76 -22.33 -14.63 -2.39
C GLU A 76 -23.77 -14.80 -1.89
N LYS A 77 -24.47 -15.86 -2.29
CA LYS A 77 -25.81 -16.21 -1.78
C LYS A 77 -25.79 -16.62 -0.30
N ALA A 78 -24.69 -17.23 0.17
CA ALA A 78 -24.52 -17.57 1.59
C ALA A 78 -24.21 -16.34 2.44
N LYS A 79 -23.43 -15.37 1.93
CA LYS A 79 -23.16 -14.09 2.61
C LYS A 79 -24.40 -13.19 2.75
N ALA A 80 -25.30 -13.23 1.78
CA ALA A 80 -26.55 -12.45 1.81
C ALA A 80 -27.56 -12.94 2.88
N LYS A 81 -27.40 -14.15 3.43
CA LYS A 81 -28.30 -14.72 4.45
C LYS A 81 -27.86 -14.49 5.90
N THR A 82 -26.70 -13.88 6.15
CA THR A 82 -26.09 -13.79 7.50
C THR A 82 -25.83 -12.36 8.01
N THR A 83 -26.65 -11.37 7.64
CA THR A 83 -26.55 -10.01 8.23
C THR A 83 -27.84 -9.54 8.89
N PRO A 84 -27.83 -9.29 10.22
CA PRO A 84 -28.36 -8.08 10.81
C PRO A 84 -27.24 -7.03 10.92
N THR A 85 -27.50 -5.80 10.47
CA THR A 85 -26.73 -4.58 10.80
C THR A 85 -26.91 -4.23 12.30
N PRO A 86 -26.07 -3.38 12.97
CA PRO A 86 -25.25 -2.28 12.42
C PRO A 86 -23.84 -2.06 13.03
N ALA A 87 -23.15 -1.06 12.45
CA ALA A 87 -22.14 -0.16 13.04
C ALA A 87 -20.67 -0.63 13.21
N GLY A 88 -19.75 0.27 12.80
CA GLY A 88 -18.48 0.49 13.49
C GLY A 88 -17.18 -0.05 12.84
N ASN A 89 -16.46 0.86 12.20
CA ASN A 89 -15.00 1.04 12.22
C ASN A 89 -14.02 -0.14 12.03
N ASN A 90 -13.25 0.00 10.93
CA ASN A 90 -11.78 0.00 10.82
C ASN A 90 -10.92 -1.18 11.36
N ALA A 91 -10.20 -1.82 10.42
CA ALA A 91 -8.75 -2.13 10.47
C ALA A 91 -8.39 -2.91 9.18
N VAL A 92 -7.63 -2.36 8.21
CA VAL A 92 -6.16 -2.25 8.14
C VAL A 92 -5.45 -3.59 8.38
N ASP A 93 -4.80 -4.15 7.34
CA ASP A 93 -3.34 -4.41 7.33
C ASP A 93 -2.81 -5.08 6.04
N LYS A 94 -1.76 -4.45 5.49
CA LYS A 94 -0.51 -4.94 4.87
C LYS A 94 -0.48 -6.25 4.07
N LYS A 95 0.06 -6.17 2.83
CA LYS A 95 1.31 -6.87 2.40
C LYS A 95 1.84 -6.37 1.02
N PRO A 96 3.04 -6.80 0.53
CA PRO A 96 4.08 -5.92 0.01
C PRO A 96 4.33 -6.03 -1.51
N VAL A 97 5.19 -5.15 -2.00
CA VAL A 97 5.72 -5.07 -3.37
C VAL A 97 6.56 -6.29 -3.80
N LYS A 98 6.34 -6.77 -5.04
CA LYS A 98 7.40 -7.17 -5.99
C LYS A 98 6.91 -7.04 -7.44
N ALA A 99 7.83 -6.61 -8.29
CA ALA A 99 7.67 -6.00 -9.62
C ALA A 99 7.38 -6.97 -10.78
N GLY A 100 6.83 -6.43 -11.87
CA GLY A 100 6.80 -7.10 -13.19
C GLY A 100 5.74 -6.61 -14.20
N SER A 101 5.99 -5.45 -14.83
CA SER A 101 5.66 -5.07 -16.24
C SER A 101 4.26 -5.32 -16.87
N ASN A 102 3.45 -4.25 -16.93
CA ASN A 102 2.84 -3.58 -18.12
C ASN A 102 1.46 -2.98 -17.78
N PRO A 103 1.18 -1.69 -18.06
CA PRO A 103 -0.05 -1.04 -17.62
C PRO A 103 -1.16 -1.21 -18.67
N THR A 104 -2.13 -2.07 -18.38
CA THR A 104 -3.47 -1.97 -18.98
C THR A 104 -4.34 -1.16 -18.02
N THR A 105 -4.75 0.02 -18.48
CA THR A 105 -5.71 0.91 -17.83
C THR A 105 -6.97 0.14 -17.42
N PRO A 106 -7.40 0.13 -16.14
CA PRO A 106 -8.74 -0.30 -15.80
C PRO A 106 -9.69 0.87 -16.09
N ALA A 107 -10.47 0.73 -17.16
CA ALA A 107 -11.73 1.45 -17.30
C ALA A 107 -12.66 1.00 -16.16
N GLY A 108 -12.83 1.85 -15.15
CA GLY A 108 -13.80 1.70 -14.08
C GLY A 108 -14.86 2.80 -14.21
N THR A 109 -16.04 2.41 -14.67
CA THR A 109 -17.23 3.25 -14.82
C THR A 109 -17.82 3.62 -13.46
N ALA A 110 -18.37 4.85 -13.41
CA ALA A 110 -19.35 5.42 -12.47
C ALA A 110 -18.84 6.12 -11.20
N ASN A 111 -18.81 7.46 -11.24
CA ASN A 111 -19.91 8.28 -10.71
C ASN A 111 -19.89 9.68 -11.35
N ASN A 112 -20.99 10.02 -12.05
CA ASN A 112 -21.24 11.29 -12.72
C ASN A 112 -21.59 12.39 -11.71
N ALA A 113 -20.62 13.23 -11.38
CA ALA A 113 -20.80 14.68 -11.47
C ALA A 113 -20.05 15.08 -12.72
N ALA A 114 -20.60 15.93 -13.58
CA ALA A 114 -20.05 16.24 -14.91
C ALA A 114 -18.67 16.91 -14.81
N ALA A 115 -17.63 16.10 -14.62
CA ALA A 115 -16.24 16.53 -14.64
C ALA A 115 -15.94 17.01 -16.06
N ARG A 116 -15.56 18.28 -16.18
CA ARG A 116 -15.18 18.88 -17.46
C ARG A 116 -13.87 18.22 -17.89
N THR A 117 -13.76 17.88 -19.17
CA THR A 117 -12.58 17.21 -19.73
C THR A 117 -12.10 18.00 -20.93
N ALA A 118 -10.81 17.95 -21.24
CA ALA A 118 -10.22 18.57 -22.43
C ALA A 118 -10.98 18.17 -23.69
N LYS A 119 -11.42 16.90 -23.77
CA LYS A 119 -12.24 16.39 -24.88
C LYS A 119 -13.64 17.00 -24.93
N GLY A 120 -14.25 17.28 -23.77
CA GLY A 120 -15.56 17.93 -23.67
C GLY A 120 -15.52 19.43 -23.97
N ASP A 121 -14.42 20.11 -23.60
CA ASP A 121 -14.24 21.55 -23.81
C ASP A 121 -13.49 21.88 -25.13
N GLY A 122 -13.09 20.86 -25.91
CA GLY A 122 -12.35 21.04 -27.16
C GLY A 122 -10.91 21.57 -27.00
N PHE A 123 -10.38 21.51 -25.77
CA PHE A 123 -9.04 21.98 -25.45
C PHE A 123 -7.97 21.05 -26.02
N LYS A 124 -6.93 21.63 -26.62
CA LYS A 124 -5.74 20.92 -27.11
C LYS A 124 -4.50 21.62 -26.56
N GLY A 125 -3.52 20.84 -26.10
CA GLY A 125 -2.18 21.37 -25.86
C GLY A 125 -1.62 21.84 -27.19
N LYS A 126 -1.30 23.13 -27.32
CA LYS A 126 -0.77 23.73 -28.57
C LYS A 126 0.69 24.09 -28.37
N VAL A 127 1.50 23.12 -27.93
CA VAL A 127 2.92 23.30 -27.59
C VAL A 127 3.84 22.88 -28.74
N GLY A 128 3.33 22.08 -29.69
CA GLY A 128 4.06 21.70 -30.91
C GLY A 128 4.84 20.38 -30.78
N ASP A 129 4.80 19.73 -29.62
CA ASP A 129 5.30 18.36 -29.40
C ASP A 129 4.13 17.49 -28.94
N THR A 130 3.86 16.42 -29.70
CA THR A 130 2.75 15.48 -29.43
C THR A 130 2.75 14.88 -28.02
N THR A 131 3.92 14.74 -27.39
CA THR A 131 4.04 14.24 -26.00
C THR A 131 3.68 15.34 -25.02
N ARG A 132 4.16 16.56 -25.25
CA ARG A 132 3.90 17.71 -24.38
C ARG A 132 2.44 18.12 -24.47
N ASP A 133 1.85 18.10 -25.66
CA ASP A 133 0.43 18.39 -25.89
C ASP A 133 -0.47 17.46 -25.08
N LYS A 134 -0.19 16.15 -25.09
CA LYS A 134 -0.89 15.15 -24.26
C LYS A 134 -0.68 15.37 -22.76
N CYS A 135 0.50 15.84 -22.35
CA CYS A 135 0.78 16.15 -20.95
C CYS A 135 0.00 17.39 -20.48
N VAL A 136 -0.13 18.40 -21.33
CA VAL A 136 -0.97 19.58 -21.06
C VAL A 136 -2.45 19.18 -20.98
N GLU A 137 -2.95 18.36 -21.92
CA GLU A 137 -4.32 17.85 -21.87
C GLU A 137 -4.60 17.07 -20.58
N LEU A 138 -3.66 16.23 -20.16
CA LEU A 138 -3.77 15.45 -18.94
C LEU A 138 -3.76 16.35 -17.68
N LEU A 139 -2.96 17.42 -17.67
CA LEU A 139 -2.99 18.43 -16.60
C LEU A 139 -4.29 19.23 -16.60
N TYR A 140 -4.81 19.60 -17.77
CA TYR A 140 -6.10 20.27 -17.91
C TYR A 140 -7.22 19.41 -17.31
N ASP A 141 -7.29 18.12 -17.66
CA ASP A 141 -8.28 17.18 -17.13
C ASP A 141 -8.25 17.09 -15.59
N ALA A 142 -7.07 17.19 -14.98
CA ALA A 142 -6.95 17.15 -13.52
C ALA A 142 -7.44 18.44 -12.86
N LEU A 143 -7.20 19.59 -13.49
CA LEU A 143 -7.67 20.90 -12.98
C LEU A 143 -9.17 21.10 -13.23
N ALA A 144 -9.68 20.62 -14.36
CA ALA A 144 -11.08 20.79 -14.80
C ALA A 144 -12.07 19.85 -14.09
N CYS A 145 -11.59 18.88 -13.30
CA CYS A 145 -12.43 17.89 -12.60
C CYS A 145 -13.46 18.53 -11.65
N ASP A 146 -13.08 19.60 -10.95
CA ASP A 146 -13.95 20.31 -9.99
C ASP A 146 -13.98 21.83 -10.18
N ALA A 147 -13.21 22.36 -11.15
CA ALA A 147 -13.16 23.80 -11.38
C ALA A 147 -14.40 24.25 -12.18
N SER A 148 -15.20 25.14 -11.60
CA SER A 148 -16.20 25.94 -12.33
C SER A 148 -15.56 27.08 -13.14
N ALA A 149 -14.23 27.19 -13.10
CA ALA A 149 -13.48 28.27 -13.71
C ALA A 149 -13.56 28.27 -15.25
N PRO A 150 -13.31 29.42 -15.90
CA PRO A 150 -13.29 29.53 -17.36
C PRO A 150 -12.25 28.59 -18.00
N VAL A 151 -12.61 27.98 -19.12
CA VAL A 151 -11.78 27.05 -19.90
C VAL A 151 -10.42 27.66 -20.25
N GLU A 152 -10.37 28.95 -20.60
CA GLU A 152 -9.14 29.64 -20.96
C GLU A 152 -8.16 29.72 -19.80
N LEU A 153 -8.63 30.10 -18.61
CA LEU A 153 -7.79 30.23 -17.43
C LEU A 153 -7.22 28.87 -16.99
N VAL A 154 -8.03 27.81 -17.02
CA VAL A 154 -7.55 26.45 -16.71
C VAL A 154 -6.51 25.99 -17.74
N GLY A 155 -6.74 26.30 -19.02
CA GLY A 155 -5.80 26.03 -20.11
C GLY A 155 -4.46 26.75 -19.95
N GLU A 156 -4.47 28.03 -19.59
CA GLU A 156 -3.26 28.82 -19.32
C GLU A 156 -2.46 28.25 -18.14
N LYS A 157 -3.12 27.90 -17.03
CA LYS A 157 -2.45 27.28 -15.88
C LYS A 157 -1.86 25.92 -16.24
N ALA A 158 -2.57 25.09 -17.01
CA ALA A 158 -2.05 23.81 -17.47
C ALA A 158 -0.77 23.97 -18.32
N HIS A 159 -0.76 24.92 -19.26
CA HIS A 159 0.44 25.24 -20.04
C HIS A 159 1.58 25.77 -19.16
N ALA A 160 1.28 26.65 -18.19
CA ALA A 160 2.28 27.19 -17.29
C ALA A 160 2.92 26.11 -16.41
N ILE A 161 2.13 25.16 -15.90
CA ILE A 161 2.63 24.01 -15.12
C ILE A 161 3.50 23.12 -16.00
N GLU A 162 3.04 22.77 -17.20
CA GLU A 162 3.80 21.92 -18.12
C GLU A 162 5.13 22.57 -18.49
N LYS A 163 5.13 23.86 -18.82
CA LYS A 163 6.34 24.62 -19.14
C LYS A 163 7.32 24.62 -17.98
N ALA A 164 6.84 24.85 -16.75
CA ALA A 164 7.69 24.82 -15.56
C ALA A 164 8.29 23.43 -15.30
N VAL A 165 7.52 22.36 -15.53
CA VAL A 165 8.02 20.97 -15.41
C VAL A 165 9.06 20.67 -16.49
N TYR A 166 8.82 21.11 -17.73
CA TYR A 166 9.73 20.94 -18.86
C TYR A 166 11.07 21.65 -18.63
N THR A 167 11.04 22.90 -18.15
CA THR A 167 12.25 23.65 -17.80
C THR A 167 13.03 22.96 -16.67
N ASN A 168 12.35 22.49 -15.62
CA ASN A 168 13.00 21.78 -14.53
C ASN A 168 13.58 20.41 -14.94
N ALA A 169 13.02 19.77 -15.96
CA ALA A 169 13.51 18.50 -16.51
C ALA A 169 14.63 18.67 -17.55
N GLY A 170 15.18 19.88 -17.69
CA GLY A 170 16.27 20.16 -18.64
C GLY A 170 15.80 20.29 -20.09
N ASN A 171 14.58 20.77 -20.33
CA ASN A 171 13.99 20.95 -21.66
C ASN A 171 13.97 19.66 -22.49
N SER A 172 13.71 18.52 -21.84
CA SER A 172 13.64 17.23 -22.52
C SER A 172 12.41 16.44 -22.06
N THR A 173 11.79 15.70 -22.98
CA THR A 173 10.66 14.80 -22.72
C THR A 173 11.12 13.45 -22.16
N ASN A 174 12.05 13.49 -21.21
CA ASN A 174 12.65 12.32 -20.59
C ASN A 174 11.66 11.54 -19.70
N ALA A 175 12.05 10.36 -19.23
CA ALA A 175 11.27 9.54 -18.30
C ALA A 175 10.92 10.30 -17.01
N ASP A 176 11.83 11.12 -16.49
CA ASP A 176 11.64 11.93 -15.29
C ASP A 176 10.57 13.02 -15.49
N TYR A 177 10.57 13.68 -16.65
CA TYR A 177 9.50 14.62 -17.04
C TYR A 177 8.14 13.91 -17.03
N LYS A 178 8.02 12.75 -17.69
CA LYS A 178 6.77 11.99 -17.74
C LYS A 178 6.36 11.48 -16.36
N ALA A 179 7.31 11.09 -15.52
CA ALA A 179 7.05 10.64 -14.15
C ALA A 179 6.54 11.79 -13.28
N LYS A 180 7.12 12.99 -13.43
CA LYS A 180 6.70 14.18 -12.72
C LYS A 180 5.29 14.60 -13.14
N ILE A 181 5.00 14.67 -14.44
CA ILE A 181 3.64 14.98 -14.94
C ILE A 181 2.61 13.99 -14.39
N ARG A 182 2.91 12.68 -14.41
CA ARG A 182 2.02 11.65 -13.83
C ARG A 182 1.81 11.83 -12.32
N SER A 183 2.85 12.18 -11.58
CA SER A 183 2.76 12.47 -10.14
C SER A 183 1.89 13.70 -9.87
N LEU A 184 2.09 14.78 -10.62
CA LEU A 184 1.28 16.00 -10.49
C LEU A 184 -0.18 15.73 -10.83
N PHE A 185 -0.45 14.97 -11.89
CA PHE A 185 -1.81 14.57 -12.28
C PHE A 185 -2.56 13.84 -11.17
N VAL A 186 -1.93 12.84 -10.54
CA VAL A 186 -2.58 12.05 -9.48
C VAL A 186 -2.87 12.93 -8.26
N ASN A 187 -1.92 13.78 -7.87
CA ASN A 187 -2.11 14.71 -6.76
C ASN A 187 -3.20 15.76 -7.05
N LEU A 188 -3.25 16.28 -8.28
CA LEU A 188 -4.31 17.21 -8.71
C LEU A 188 -5.67 16.55 -8.81
N LYS A 189 -5.75 15.26 -9.13
CA LYS A 189 -7.00 14.50 -9.22
C LYS A 189 -7.47 13.93 -7.88
N ASP A 190 -6.74 14.19 -6.79
CA ASP A 190 -7.09 13.71 -5.47
C ASP A 190 -8.37 14.38 -4.96
N LYS A 191 -9.42 13.59 -4.78
CA LYS A 191 -10.72 14.06 -4.29
C LYS A 191 -10.64 14.58 -2.84
N SER A 192 -9.66 14.12 -2.07
CA SER A 192 -9.47 14.53 -0.67
C SER A 192 -8.84 15.92 -0.53
N ASN A 193 -8.32 16.50 -1.61
CA ASN A 193 -7.71 17.82 -1.64
C ASN A 193 -8.24 18.69 -2.80
N PRO A 194 -9.46 19.26 -2.68
CA PRO A 194 -9.96 20.24 -3.64
C PRO A 194 -9.26 21.60 -3.55
N SER A 195 -8.77 21.95 -2.35
CA SER A 195 -8.09 23.22 -2.09
C SER A 195 -6.87 23.44 -2.97
N LEU A 196 -6.08 22.40 -3.25
CA LEU A 196 -4.89 22.51 -4.09
C LEU A 196 -5.24 22.91 -5.52
N ARG A 197 -6.32 22.35 -6.08
CA ARG A 197 -6.83 22.74 -7.40
C ARG A 197 -7.26 24.20 -7.40
N ALA A 198 -8.04 24.60 -6.39
CA ALA A 198 -8.51 25.97 -6.24
C ALA A 198 -7.35 26.97 -6.12
N SER A 199 -6.34 26.70 -5.29
CA SER A 199 -5.19 27.59 -5.10
C SER A 199 -4.35 27.79 -6.37
N ILE A 200 -4.28 26.80 -7.26
CA ILE A 200 -3.57 26.89 -8.54
C ILE A 200 -4.37 27.73 -9.55
N VAL A 201 -5.68 27.50 -9.62
CA VAL A 201 -6.60 28.22 -10.50
C VAL A 201 -6.68 29.70 -10.08
N GLU A 202 -6.88 29.95 -8.79
CA GLU A 202 -6.92 31.29 -8.19
C GLU A 202 -5.55 32.02 -8.27
N GLY A 203 -4.45 31.27 -8.41
CA GLY A 203 -3.10 31.83 -8.54
C GLY A 203 -2.38 32.09 -7.23
N SER A 204 -2.96 31.70 -6.08
CA SER A 204 -2.28 31.68 -4.77
C SER A 204 -1.03 30.78 -4.79
N LEU A 205 -1.08 29.68 -5.53
CA LEU A 205 0.06 28.81 -5.76
C LEU A 205 0.62 29.00 -7.18
N SER A 206 1.89 29.43 -7.28
CA SER A 206 2.53 29.61 -8.58
C SER A 206 2.83 28.26 -9.26
N PRO A 207 2.66 28.14 -10.59
CA PRO A 207 2.99 26.93 -11.36
C PRO A 207 4.45 26.47 -11.18
N GLU A 208 5.38 27.41 -11.02
CA GLU A 208 6.79 27.11 -10.80
C GLU A 208 7.08 26.50 -9.44
N LYS A 209 6.42 27.00 -8.39
CA LYS A 209 6.52 26.41 -7.05
C LYS A 209 5.89 25.02 -7.06
N PHE A 210 4.72 24.90 -7.66
CA PHE A 210 4.00 23.63 -7.78
C PHE A 210 4.82 22.56 -8.50
N SER A 211 5.53 22.89 -9.58
CA SER A 211 6.34 21.91 -10.30
C SER A 211 7.54 21.41 -9.48
N LYS A 212 8.04 22.19 -8.53
CA LYS A 212 9.15 21.82 -7.63
C LYS A 212 8.69 21.10 -6.36
N MET A 213 7.43 21.27 -5.94
CA MET A 213 6.90 20.62 -4.75
C MET A 213 6.94 19.08 -4.85
N SER A 214 7.19 18.46 -3.70
CA SER A 214 7.18 17.00 -3.55
C SER A 214 5.77 16.46 -3.28
N SER A 215 5.56 15.16 -3.50
CA SER A 215 4.24 14.54 -3.29
C SER A 215 3.74 14.66 -1.86
N SER A 216 4.64 14.65 -0.87
CA SER A 216 4.28 14.84 0.54
C SER A 216 3.83 16.27 0.85
N GLU A 217 4.32 17.26 0.10
CA GLU A 217 3.96 18.66 0.32
C GLU A 217 2.66 19.06 -0.38
N MET A 218 2.26 18.32 -1.42
CA MET A 218 1.00 18.49 -2.14
C MET A 218 -0.17 17.73 -1.50
N ALA A 219 0.09 16.87 -0.53
CA ALA A 219 -0.96 16.16 0.21
C ALA A 219 -1.84 17.14 1.01
N SER A 220 -3.07 16.72 1.33
CA SER A 220 -3.94 17.50 2.23
C SER A 220 -3.24 17.75 3.57
N GLU A 221 -3.60 18.85 4.23
CA GLU A 221 -2.99 19.22 5.51
C GLU A 221 -3.15 18.11 6.57
N GLU A 222 -4.34 17.51 6.64
CA GLU A 222 -4.61 16.36 7.51
C GLU A 222 -3.70 15.17 7.20
N ARG A 223 -3.55 14.84 5.91
CA ARG A 223 -2.71 13.71 5.49
C ARG A 223 -1.24 13.97 5.79
N ARG A 224 -0.78 15.20 5.56
CA ARG A 224 0.58 15.64 5.83
C ARG A 224 0.89 15.58 7.32
N ALA A 225 -0.03 16.04 8.17
CA ALA A 225 0.09 15.95 9.61
C ALA A 225 0.13 14.49 10.10
N ALA A 226 -0.74 13.62 9.55
CA ALA A 226 -0.75 12.19 9.88
C ALA A 226 0.57 11.49 9.47
N ASP A 227 1.06 11.74 8.25
CA ASP A 227 2.32 11.17 7.78
C ASP A 227 3.53 11.72 8.57
N GLN A 228 3.49 12.98 8.99
CA GLN A 228 4.51 13.57 9.88
C GLN A 228 4.51 12.89 11.25
N LYS A 229 3.34 12.69 11.87
CA LYS A 229 3.21 11.99 13.14
C LYS A 229 3.74 10.56 13.05
N ILE A 230 3.41 9.84 11.97
CA ILE A 230 3.93 8.49 11.73
C ILE A 230 5.47 8.51 11.60
N LYS A 231 6.05 9.50 10.93
CA LYS A 231 7.51 9.65 10.83
C LYS A 231 8.15 9.91 12.19
N GLU A 232 7.57 10.80 13.00
CA GLU A 232 8.04 11.12 14.34
C GLU A 232 7.95 9.89 15.26
N GLU A 233 6.85 9.15 15.21
CA GLU A 233 6.67 7.90 15.96
C GLU A 233 7.66 6.82 15.51
N ASN A 234 7.89 6.69 14.20
CA ASN A 234 8.86 5.72 13.67
C ASN A 234 10.28 6.09 14.08
N LEU A 235 10.62 7.38 14.04
CA LEU A 235 11.91 7.87 14.54
C LEU A 235 12.06 7.57 16.02
N PHE A 236 11.05 7.90 16.84
CA PHE A 236 11.05 7.61 18.27
C PHE A 236 11.19 6.12 18.59
N LYS A 237 10.47 5.26 17.87
CA LYS A 237 10.57 3.80 18.02
C LYS A 237 11.92 3.23 17.55
N SER A 238 12.57 3.89 16.58
CA SER A 238 13.88 3.46 16.06
C SER A 238 15.04 3.85 16.97
N LEU A 239 14.88 4.92 17.76
CA LEU A 239 15.83 5.26 18.82
C LEU A 239 15.75 4.15 19.86
N SER A 240 16.81 3.35 19.97
CA SER A 240 16.87 2.28 20.95
C SER A 240 16.62 2.86 22.33
N ALA A 241 15.66 2.29 23.06
CA ALA A 241 15.58 2.53 24.49
C ALA A 241 16.92 2.13 25.08
N ALA A 242 17.64 3.08 25.69
CA ALA A 242 18.84 2.76 26.45
C ALA A 242 18.50 1.61 27.41
N GLU A 243 19.36 0.59 27.48
CA GLU A 243 19.15 -0.56 28.36
C GLU A 243 18.84 -0.05 29.76
N LYS A 244 17.59 -0.17 30.20
CA LYS A 244 17.18 0.15 31.57
C LYS A 244 17.73 -0.95 32.45
N GLN A 245 18.98 -0.80 32.86
CA GLN A 245 19.55 -1.59 33.95
C GLN A 245 18.98 -1.05 35.27
N ALA A 246 18.64 -1.93 36.21
CA ALA A 246 18.06 -1.52 37.48
C ALA A 246 19.07 -0.67 38.26
N GLU A 247 18.74 0.61 38.48
CA GLU A 247 19.51 1.47 39.37
C GLU A 247 19.20 1.10 40.82
N THR A 248 20.25 0.91 41.62
CA THR A 248 20.20 0.70 43.05
C THR A 248 20.88 1.86 43.78
N ASP A 249 20.36 2.18 44.95
CA ASP A 249 20.90 3.12 45.91
C ASP A 249 21.75 2.44 47.00
N ALA A 250 21.94 1.11 46.95
CA ALA A 250 22.74 0.37 47.92
C ALA A 250 24.22 0.80 47.96
N PHE A 251 24.75 1.30 46.83
CA PHE A 251 26.15 1.69 46.68
C PHE A 251 26.30 3.19 46.45
N GLN A 252 27.25 3.81 47.16
CA GLN A 252 27.65 5.21 46.95
C GLN A 252 28.91 5.28 46.08
N CYS A 253 28.88 6.07 45.01
CA CYS A 253 30.05 6.25 44.17
C CYS A 253 31.11 7.11 44.87
N SER A 254 32.36 6.66 44.91
CA SER A 254 33.47 7.41 45.52
C SER A 254 33.81 8.71 44.76
N ARG A 255 33.59 8.76 43.44
CA ARG A 255 33.98 9.89 42.59
C ARG A 255 32.97 11.04 42.61
N CYS A 256 31.68 10.74 42.46
CA CYS A 256 30.62 11.75 42.42
C CYS A 256 29.75 11.81 43.69
N LYS A 257 29.97 10.90 44.65
CA LYS A 257 29.21 10.76 45.91
C LYS A 257 27.72 10.48 45.77
N GLN A 258 27.21 10.28 44.55
CA GLN A 258 25.82 9.93 44.28
C GLN A 258 25.58 8.42 44.45
N ARG A 259 24.36 8.07 44.84
CA ARG A 259 23.89 6.69 45.05
C ARG A 259 23.05 6.20 43.86
N LYS A 260 23.55 6.41 42.65
CA LYS A 260 22.92 5.95 41.40
C LYS A 260 23.87 4.98 40.73
N CYS A 261 23.72 3.70 41.08
CA CYS A 261 24.64 2.65 40.68
C CYS A 261 23.90 1.44 40.12
N ILE A 262 24.53 0.71 39.22
CA ILE A 262 24.05 -0.56 38.70
C ILE A 262 25.01 -1.62 39.21
N TYR A 263 24.50 -2.75 39.68
CA TYR A 263 25.34 -3.86 40.12
C TYR A 263 25.04 -5.13 39.34
N ARG A 264 26.06 -5.97 39.17
CA ARG A 264 25.93 -7.36 38.70
C ARG A 264 26.83 -8.24 39.56
N GLN A 265 26.34 -9.41 39.93
CA GLN A 265 27.11 -10.37 40.70
C GLN A 265 27.63 -11.46 39.77
N GLN A 266 28.90 -11.82 39.92
CA GLN A 266 29.53 -12.88 39.16
C GLN A 266 30.55 -13.59 40.04
N GLN A 267 30.49 -14.92 40.07
CA GLN A 267 31.51 -15.72 40.74
C GLN A 267 32.78 -15.71 39.88
N THR A 268 33.83 -15.06 40.37
CA THR A 268 35.12 -14.93 39.66
C THR A 268 36.25 -15.68 40.34
N ARG A 269 35.95 -16.39 41.42
CA ARG A 269 36.90 -17.12 42.27
C ARG A 269 36.39 -18.54 42.51
N SER A 270 37.15 -19.35 43.26
CA SER A 270 36.82 -20.74 43.60
C SER A 270 35.43 -20.85 44.25
N ALA A 271 34.86 -22.06 44.23
CA ALA A 271 33.52 -22.32 44.76
C ALA A 271 33.38 -21.99 46.26
N ASP A 272 34.49 -21.99 46.99
CA ASP A 272 34.55 -21.72 48.42
C ASP A 272 34.52 -20.22 48.77
N GLU A 273 34.61 -19.33 47.79
CA GLU A 273 34.58 -17.88 47.99
C GLU A 273 33.23 -17.26 47.56
N PRO A 274 32.75 -16.22 48.27
CA PRO A 274 31.50 -15.56 47.93
C PRO A 274 31.57 -14.86 46.56
N MET A 275 30.40 -14.57 45.99
CA MET A 275 30.28 -13.93 44.68
C MET A 275 30.86 -12.51 44.65
N THR A 276 31.57 -12.14 43.57
CA THR A 276 32.07 -10.78 43.37
C THR A 276 30.95 -9.88 42.83
N THR A 277 30.69 -8.77 43.50
CA THR A 277 29.73 -7.74 43.06
C THR A 277 30.45 -6.66 42.26
N PHE A 278 30.13 -6.52 40.98
CA PHE A 278 30.61 -5.44 40.11
C PHE A 278 29.61 -4.29 40.11
N VAL A 279 30.06 -3.09 40.45
CA VAL A 279 29.22 -1.89 40.53
C VAL A 279 29.69 -0.86 39.50
N THR A 280 28.76 -0.26 38.77
CA THR A 280 28.99 0.84 37.82
C THR A 280 28.11 2.02 38.19
N CYS A 281 28.69 3.21 38.38
CA CYS A 281 27.91 4.43 38.63
C CYS A 281 27.27 4.93 37.33
N THR A 282 25.96 5.24 37.33
CA THR A 282 25.27 5.70 36.10
C THR A 282 25.59 7.14 35.73
N VAL A 283 26.13 7.91 36.68
CA VAL A 283 26.36 9.35 36.51
C VAL A 283 27.77 9.67 36.05
N CYS A 284 28.79 9.05 36.65
CA CYS A 284 30.20 9.27 36.28
C CYS A 284 30.87 8.06 35.61
N GLN A 285 30.11 6.98 35.36
CA GLN A 285 30.58 5.73 34.74
C GLN A 285 31.76 5.07 35.46
N ASN A 286 32.04 5.44 36.72
CA ASN A 286 33.05 4.78 37.52
C ASN A 286 32.66 3.33 37.81
N LYS A 287 33.61 2.39 37.69
CA LYS A 287 33.40 0.96 37.88
C LYS A 287 34.31 0.43 38.97
N TRP A 288 33.76 -0.36 39.89
CA TRP A 288 34.54 -1.00 40.95
C TRP A 288 33.91 -2.34 41.34
N LYS A 289 34.61 -3.13 42.15
CA LYS A 289 34.15 -4.45 42.60
C LYS A 289 34.27 -4.61 44.11
N PHE A 290 33.37 -5.39 44.69
CA PHE A 290 33.44 -5.89 46.06
C PHE A 290 33.52 -7.42 46.01
N SER A 291 34.50 -7.99 46.70
CA SER A 291 34.66 -9.44 46.93
C SER A 291 34.47 -9.73 48.40
#